data_AF-A0A920KEQ0-F1
#
_entry.id   AF-A0A920KEQ0-F1
#
_cell.length_a   1.000
_cell.length_b   1.000
_cell.length_c   1.000
_cell.angle_alpha   90.00
_cell.angle_beta   90.00
_cell.angle_gamma   90.00
#
_symmetry.space_group_name_H-M   'P 1'
#
loop_
_entity.id
_entity.type
_entity.pdbx_description
1 polymer ?
#
loop_
_entity_poly.entity_id
_entity_poly.type
_entity_poly.pdbx_seq_one_letter_code
_entity_poly.pdbx_strand_id
1 'polypeptide(L)' 'MEVSFNIRGNEYNGKYYVNLQAWKLQREDSGMNQEAPPTPDFEPVGDEDDDLPF' A
#
# COMPACT_ATOMS: atom_id res chain seq x y z
N MET A 1 5.16 -6.70 -15.20
CA MET A 1 4.92 -5.27 -14.82
C MET A 1 4.04 -4.63 -15.88
N GLU A 2 2.83 -4.26 -15.52
CA GLU A 2 1.78 -3.74 -16.39
C GLU A 2 1.39 -2.31 -15.98
N VAL A 3 1.16 -1.44 -16.96
CA VAL A 3 0.77 -0.04 -16.73
C VAL A 3 -0.48 0.26 -17.54
N SER A 4 -1.53 0.75 -16.87
CA SER A 4 -2.72 1.27 -17.55
C SER A 4 -2.65 2.79 -17.58
N PHE A 5 -2.74 3.35 -18.80
CA PHE A 5 -2.61 4.77 -19.03
C PHE A 5 -3.53 5.24 -20.17
N ASN A 6 -3.80 6.54 -20.19
CA ASN A 6 -4.45 7.22 -21.29
C ASN A 6 -3.42 8.08 -22.03
N ILE A 7 -3.55 8.15 -23.35
CA ILE A 7 -2.73 9.01 -24.21
C ILE A 7 -3.63 9.94 -25.01
N ARG A 8 -3.26 11.22 -25.09
CA ARG A 8 -3.93 12.22 -25.92
C ARG A 8 -2.91 13.06 -26.68
N GLY A 9 -3.05 13.10 -28.00
CA GLY A 9 -2.34 14.05 -28.84
C GLY A 9 -3.08 15.38 -28.85
N ASN A 10 -2.33 16.48 -28.77
CA ASN A 10 -2.86 17.83 -28.89
C ASN A 10 -1.96 18.63 -29.84
N GLU A 11 -2.55 19.49 -30.66
CA GLU A 11 -1.81 20.46 -31.47
C GLU A 11 -2.13 21.86 -30.94
N TYR A 12 -1.09 22.68 -30.75
CA TYR A 12 -1.24 24.08 -30.39
C TYR A 12 -0.18 24.93 -31.09
N ASN A 13 -0.63 25.93 -31.85
CA ASN A 13 0.20 26.82 -32.66
C ASN A 13 1.17 26.05 -33.60
N GLY A 14 0.68 25.01 -34.28
CA GLY A 14 1.48 24.18 -35.19
C GLY A 14 2.54 23.31 -34.49
N LYS A 15 2.54 23.27 -33.15
CA LYS A 15 3.39 22.38 -32.36
C LYS A 15 2.55 21.22 -31.82
N TYR A 16 3.13 20.01 -31.85
CA TYR A 16 2.49 18.79 -31.40
C TYR A 16 2.93 18.46 -29.97
N TYR A 17 1.95 18.14 -29.12
CA TYR A 17 2.16 17.79 -27.72
C TYR A 17 1.47 16.46 -27.43
N VAL A 18 2.10 15.67 -26.57
CA VAL A 18 1.53 14.42 -26.07
C VAL A 18 1.28 14.57 -24.59
N ASN A 19 0.05 14.28 -24.17
CA ASN A 19 -0.30 14.15 -22.78
C ASN A 19 -0.43 12.66 -22.43
N LEU A 20 0.34 12.22 -21.43
CA LEU A 20 0.37 10.86 -20.91
C LEU A 20 -0.12 10.87 -19.47
N GLN A 21 -1.17 10.11 -19.19
CA GLN A 21 -1.73 9.97 -17.84
C GLN A 21 -1.79 8.49 -17.46
N ALA A 22 -0.86 8.05 -16.60
CA ALA A 22 -0.90 6.72 -16.00
C ALA A 22 -1.79 6.74 -14.75
N TRP A 23 -2.69 5.78 -14.65
CA TRP A 23 -3.65 5.69 -13.53
C TRP A 23 -3.57 4.36 -12.77
N LYS A 24 -2.94 3.33 -13.34
CA LYS A 24 -2.68 2.06 -12.65
C LYS A 24 -1.30 1.55 -12.99
N LEU A 25 -0.58 1.11 -11.96
CA LEU A 25 0.68 0.41 -12.08
C LEU A 25 0.57 -0.92 -11.34
N GLN A 26 0.82 -2.02 -12.05
CA GLN A 26 0.88 -3.36 -11.51
C GLN A 26 2.29 -3.87 -11.69
N ARG A 27 3.03 -3.99 -10.58
CA ARG A 27 4.25 -4.77 -10.58
C ARG A 27 3.82 -6.21 -10.31
N GLU A 28 4.11 -7.12 -11.23
CA GLU A 28 4.11 -8.55 -10.89
C GLU A 28 5.31 -8.73 -9.99
N ASP A 29 5.01 -8.69 -8.70
CA ASP A 29 5.98 -8.88 -7.66
C ASP A 29 6.19 -10.39 -7.52
N SER A 30 7.22 -10.90 -8.17
CA SER A 30 7.74 -12.23 -7.88
C SER A 30 8.51 -12.18 -6.55
N GLY A 31 7.80 -12.04 -5.43
CA GLY A 31 8.29 -12.47 -4.11
C GLY A 31 8.80 -11.41 -3.13
N MET A 32 8.06 -10.34 -2.86
CA MET A 32 8.16 -9.56 -1.64
C MET A 32 7.14 -10.11 -0.64
N ASN A 33 7.61 -11.07 0.14
CA ASN A 33 7.01 -11.42 1.43
C ASN A 33 7.00 -10.15 2.30
N GLN A 34 5.87 -9.42 2.30
CA GLN A 34 5.62 -8.41 3.32
C GLN A 34 5.30 -9.17 4.60
N GLU A 35 6.35 -9.46 5.36
CA GLU A 35 6.24 -9.90 6.74
C GLU A 35 5.49 -8.81 7.50
N ALA A 36 4.29 -9.13 7.96
CA ALA A 36 3.50 -8.22 8.78
C ALA A 36 4.32 -7.84 10.04
N PRO A 37 4.28 -6.58 10.49
CA PRO A 37 4.98 -6.21 11.72
C PRO A 37 4.48 -7.08 12.88
N PRO A 38 5.37 -7.57 13.76
CA PRO A 38 4.96 -8.40 14.89
C PRO A 38 3.98 -7.61 15.77
N THR A 39 2.86 -8.22 16.10
CA THR A 39 1.92 -7.69 17.10
C THR A 39 2.62 -7.71 18.45
N PRO A 40 2.61 -6.60 19.22
CA PRO A 40 3.13 -6.62 20.58
C PRO A 40 2.31 -7.60 21.43
N ASP A 41 3.01 -8.51 22.10
CA ASP A 41 2.44 -9.46 23.04
C ASP A 41 2.09 -8.69 24.33
N PHE A 42 0.83 -8.28 24.47
CA PHE A 42 0.32 -7.75 25.72
C PHE A 42 -0.19 -8.95 26.53
N GLU A 43 0.62 -9.43 27.47
CA GLU A 43 0.15 -10.34 28.50
C GLU A 43 -0.95 -9.62 29.31
N PRO A 44 -2.12 -10.25 29.55
CA PRO A 44 -3.11 -9.69 30.45
C PRO A 44 -2.51 -9.65 31.86
N VAL A 45 -2.18 -8.45 32.34
CA VAL A 45 -1.91 -8.22 33.76
C VAL A 45 -3.24 -8.39 34.49
N GLY A 46 -3.44 -9.53 35.14
CA GLY A 46 -4.65 -9.76 35.91
C GLY A 46 -4.77 -11.19 36.38
N ASP A 47 -4.13 -11.48 37.51
CA ASP A 47 -4.65 -12.33 38.60
C ASP A 47 -3.86 -11.99 39.89
N GLU A 48 -3.64 -10.68 40.15
CA GLU A 48 -3.10 -10.17 41.42
C GLU A 48 -4.22 -9.83 42.42
N ASP A 49 -5.49 -10.07 42.05
CA ASP A 49 -6.69 -9.74 42.84
C ASP A 49 -7.23 -10.91 43.69
N ASP A 50 -6.65 -12.12 43.60
CA ASP A 50 -7.13 -13.31 44.33
C ASP A 50 -6.48 -13.47 45.73
N ASP A 51 -5.65 -12.50 46.14
CA ASP A 51 -4.99 -12.43 47.46
C ASP A 51 -5.72 -11.44 48.41
N LEU A 52 -7.04 -11.26 48.21
CA LEU A 52 -7.90 -10.52 49.15
C LEU A 52 -8.50 -11.49 50.19
N PRO A 53 -8.38 -11.21 51.50
CA PRO A 53 -8.91 -12.11 52.52
C PRO A 53 -10.45 -12.13 52.51
N PHE A 54 -11.02 -13.33 52.52
CA PHE A 54 -12.46 -13.59 52.69
C PHE A 54 -13.00 -13.09 54.04
#